data_AF-A0AB36JYG6-F1
#
_entry.id   AF-A0AB36JYG6-F1
#
_cell.length_a   1.000
_cell.length_b   1.000
_cell.length_c   1.000
_cell.angle_alpha   90.00
_cell.angle_beta   90.00
_cell.angle_gamma   90.00
#
_symmetry.space_group_name_H-M   'P 1'
#
loop_
_entity.id
_entity.type
_entity.pdbx_description
1 polymer ?
#
loop_
_entity_poly.entity_id
_entity_poly.type
_entity_poly.pdbx_seq_one_letter_code
_entity_poly.pdbx_strand_id
1 'polypeptide(L)'
;MEKMVQITYNKRKHSDQFSTLLQIVRCCGRYVLGDKMEEDVVLFKKKLSDVSLNFTVYTELFDSPEAVKAMNDFHPFIFGNYQKCLVDVLYLELTKLFDPQGKSGSKNLSFDFMISKVSKEHQTELRADLQELGKLFEEANLKKYRNKLLAHNDVNALRGSKVIELRVTTLKLEMLLSSSWSLFGKIEYYLGITDRPYKTSSYIRLPTGSSVEEFVSKIIKRT
;
A
#
# COMPACT_ATOMS: atom_id res chain seq x y z
N MET A 1 3.60 -1.54 45.33
CA MET A 1 3.62 -2.93 44.83
C MET A 1 2.42 -3.07 43.89
N GLU A 2 2.56 -2.62 42.65
CA GLU A 2 1.44 -2.54 41.70
C GLU A 2 1.61 -3.58 40.60
N LYS A 3 0.52 -4.32 40.36
CA LYS A 3 0.46 -5.55 39.59
C LYS A 3 0.57 -5.27 38.09
N MET A 4 1.52 -5.92 37.42
CA MET A 4 1.56 -6.02 35.96
C MET A 4 0.35 -6.80 35.44
N VAL A 5 -0.41 -6.20 34.52
CA VAL A 5 -1.41 -6.89 33.71
C VAL A 5 -0.68 -7.61 32.57
N GLN A 6 -0.59 -8.94 32.63
CA GLN A 6 -0.13 -9.74 31.51
C GLN A 6 -1.25 -9.87 30.48
N ILE A 7 -1.05 -9.28 29.29
CA ILE A 7 -1.95 -9.48 28.15
C ILE A 7 -1.47 -10.72 27.39
N THR A 8 -2.18 -11.83 27.54
CA THR A 8 -1.94 -13.06 26.78
C THR A 8 -2.48 -12.92 25.36
N TYR A 9 -1.60 -12.90 24.37
CA TYR A 9 -1.93 -12.76 22.96
C TYR A 9 -2.48 -14.09 22.39
N ASN A 10 -3.79 -14.17 22.14
CA ASN A 10 -4.44 -15.37 21.62
C ASN A 10 -4.34 -15.41 20.08
N LYS A 11 -3.38 -16.20 19.56
CA LYS A 11 -3.03 -16.31 18.12
C LYS A 11 -4.08 -16.96 17.19
N ARG A 12 -5.25 -17.39 17.67
CA ARG A 12 -6.13 -18.30 16.90
C ARG A 12 -7.31 -17.70 16.14
N LYS A 13 -7.57 -16.38 16.21
CA LYS A 13 -8.73 -15.78 15.51
C LYS A 13 -8.41 -14.99 14.24
N HIS A 14 -7.14 -14.84 13.90
CA HIS A 14 -6.74 -14.18 12.66
C HIS A 14 -6.70 -15.12 11.44
N SER A 15 -7.03 -16.41 11.54
CA SER A 15 -7.07 -17.29 10.34
C SER A 15 -8.33 -17.09 9.49
N ASP A 16 -9.45 -16.70 10.10
CA ASP A 16 -10.76 -16.82 9.43
C ASP A 16 -11.12 -15.59 8.59
N GLN A 17 -10.54 -14.41 8.88
CA GLN A 17 -10.65 -13.25 7.99
C GLN A 17 -9.72 -13.34 6.77
N PHE A 18 -8.71 -14.21 6.82
CA PHE A 18 -7.76 -14.43 5.73
C PHE A 18 -8.26 -15.44 4.69
N SER A 19 -9.24 -16.28 5.04
CA SER A 19 -9.84 -17.22 4.09
C SER A 19 -10.64 -16.51 3.00
N THR A 20 -11.20 -15.33 3.27
CA THR A 20 -12.01 -14.58 2.29
C THR A 20 -11.15 -13.91 1.21
N LEU A 21 -9.96 -13.40 1.57
CA LEU A 21 -8.99 -12.89 0.59
C LEU A 21 -8.38 -14.02 -0.25
N LEU A 22 -8.15 -15.20 0.34
CA LEU A 22 -7.77 -16.40 -0.42
C LEU A 22 -8.91 -16.96 -1.30
N GLN A 23 -10.17 -16.79 -0.90
CA GLN A 23 -11.33 -17.23 -1.70
C GLN A 23 -11.55 -16.38 -2.95
N ILE A 24 -11.21 -15.08 -2.93
CA ILE A 24 -11.24 -14.24 -4.14
C ILE A 24 -10.22 -14.72 -5.19
N VAL A 25 -9.13 -15.37 -4.77
CA VAL A 25 -8.08 -15.89 -5.67
C VAL A 25 -8.46 -17.23 -6.31
N ARG A 26 -9.44 -17.97 -5.77
CA ARG A 26 -9.80 -19.33 -6.24
C ARG A 26 -10.86 -19.41 -7.34
N CYS A 27 -11.45 -18.30 -7.78
CA CYS A 27 -12.60 -18.34 -8.68
C CYS A 27 -12.29 -18.40 -10.19
N CYS A 28 -11.04 -18.37 -10.64
CA CYS A 28 -10.73 -18.43 -12.08
C CYS A 28 -9.60 -19.40 -12.41
N GLY A 29 -9.94 -20.51 -13.09
CA GLY A 29 -9.10 -21.19 -14.09
C GLY A 29 -7.84 -21.95 -13.63
N ARG A 30 -7.76 -23.25 -14.00
CA ARG A 30 -6.56 -24.10 -13.84
C ARG A 30 -5.39 -23.59 -14.68
N TYR A 31 -4.20 -23.45 -14.08
CA TYR A 31 -2.93 -23.50 -14.81
C TYR A 31 -1.85 -24.20 -13.98
N VAL A 32 -1.00 -24.98 -14.66
CA VAL A 32 0.20 -25.60 -14.08
C VAL A 32 1.32 -24.57 -14.18
N LEU A 33 1.36 -23.64 -13.21
CA LEU A 33 2.50 -22.76 -13.00
C LEU A 33 3.44 -23.45 -11.99
N GLY A 34 4.76 -23.32 -12.18
CA GLY A 34 5.68 -23.81 -11.15
C GLY A 34 5.43 -23.05 -9.83
N ASP A 35 5.20 -23.78 -8.73
CA ASP A 35 4.71 -23.30 -7.42
C ASP A 35 5.24 -21.91 -7.02
N LYS A 36 6.53 -21.67 -7.26
CA LYS A 36 7.24 -20.43 -6.89
C LYS A 36 6.81 -19.17 -7.65
N MET A 37 6.38 -19.28 -8.91
CA MET A 37 5.93 -18.11 -9.69
C MET A 37 4.55 -17.64 -9.24
N GLU A 38 3.66 -18.59 -8.96
CA GLU A 38 2.33 -18.30 -8.43
C GLU A 38 2.42 -17.66 -7.04
N GLU A 39 3.31 -18.15 -6.18
CA GLU A 39 3.62 -17.52 -4.89
C GLU A 39 4.08 -16.07 -5.03
N ASP A 40 5.01 -15.77 -5.95
CA ASP A 40 5.51 -14.41 -6.18
C ASP A 40 4.37 -13.46 -6.58
N VAL A 41 3.47 -13.90 -7.48
CA VAL A 41 2.31 -13.11 -7.93
C VAL A 41 1.32 -12.86 -6.79
N VAL A 42 0.97 -13.90 -6.02
CA VAL A 42 0.06 -13.78 -4.88
C VAL A 42 0.62 -12.82 -3.83
N LEU A 43 1.92 -12.92 -3.53
CA LEU A 43 2.59 -12.02 -2.58
C LEU A 43 2.62 -10.57 -3.09
N PHE A 44 2.86 -10.35 -4.39
CA PHE A 44 2.86 -9.00 -4.96
C PHE A 44 1.47 -8.39 -4.92
N LYS A 45 0.45 -9.16 -5.34
CA LYS A 45 -0.96 -8.75 -5.30
C LYS A 45 -1.37 -8.36 -3.90
N LYS A 46 -1.01 -9.17 -2.90
CA LYS A 46 -1.26 -8.88 -1.48
C LYS A 46 -0.64 -7.55 -1.07
N LYS A 47 0.64 -7.32 -1.39
CA LYS A 47 1.31 -6.05 -1.07
C LYS A 47 0.57 -4.86 -1.69
N LEU A 48 0.21 -4.94 -2.96
CA LEU A 48 -0.50 -3.87 -3.65
C LEU A 48 -1.89 -3.62 -3.03
N SER A 49 -2.60 -4.69 -2.64
CA SER A 49 -3.85 -4.59 -1.86
C SER A 49 -3.64 -3.95 -0.49
N ASP A 50 -2.58 -4.30 0.24
CA ASP A 50 -2.27 -3.69 1.54
C ASP A 50 -2.04 -2.17 1.40
N VAL A 51 -1.38 -1.73 0.31
CA VAL A 51 -1.25 -0.28 0.03
C VAL A 51 -2.60 0.36 -0.25
N SER A 52 -3.44 -0.25 -1.09
CA SER A 52 -4.80 0.24 -1.36
C SER A 52 -5.67 0.30 -0.10
N LEU A 53 -5.50 -0.63 0.83
CA LEU A 53 -6.20 -0.62 2.12
C LEU A 53 -5.77 0.58 2.96
N ASN A 54 -4.46 0.76 3.14
CA ASN A 54 -3.92 1.91 3.87
C ASN A 54 -4.35 3.23 3.24
N PHE A 55 -4.44 3.28 1.91
CA PHE A 55 -4.89 4.46 1.19
C PHE A 55 -6.35 4.74 1.49
N THR A 56 -7.21 3.71 1.42
CA THR A 56 -8.63 3.82 1.76
C THR A 56 -8.83 4.33 3.19
N VAL A 57 -8.12 3.72 4.15
CA VAL A 57 -8.21 4.13 5.57
C VAL A 57 -7.76 5.58 5.73
N TYR A 58 -6.66 5.96 5.07
CA TYR A 58 -6.19 7.34 5.08
C TYR A 58 -7.23 8.31 4.51
N THR A 59 -7.80 8.00 3.34
CA THR A 59 -8.74 8.90 2.68
C THR A 59 -10.03 9.05 3.47
N GLU A 60 -10.55 7.94 3.97
CA GLU A 60 -11.79 7.95 4.73
C GLU A 60 -11.66 8.74 6.04
N LEU A 61 -10.51 8.63 6.73
CA LEU A 61 -10.31 9.29 8.01
C LEU A 61 -9.76 10.73 7.88
N PHE A 62 -8.92 11.01 6.89
CA PHE A 62 -8.08 12.22 6.88
C PHE A 62 -8.18 13.07 5.61
N ASP A 63 -9.03 12.73 4.63
CA ASP A 63 -9.20 13.54 3.41
C ASP A 63 -10.25 14.65 3.54
N SER A 64 -11.16 14.53 4.53
CA SER A 64 -12.13 15.57 4.86
C SER A 64 -11.61 16.46 6.00
N PRO A 65 -11.62 17.80 5.84
CA PRO A 65 -11.32 18.73 6.93
C PRO A 65 -12.18 18.50 8.18
N GLU A 66 -13.44 18.12 8.00
CA GLU A 66 -14.39 17.84 9.07
C GLU A 66 -13.99 16.58 9.86
N ALA A 67 -13.59 15.51 9.17
CA ALA A 67 -13.13 14.28 9.80
C ALA A 67 -11.81 14.50 10.56
N VAL A 68 -10.87 15.23 9.94
CA VAL A 68 -9.59 15.61 10.58
C VAL A 68 -9.85 16.43 11.84
N LYS A 69 -10.75 17.42 11.78
CA LYS A 69 -11.13 18.23 12.93
C LYS A 69 -11.76 17.38 14.02
N ALA A 70 -12.76 16.55 13.69
CA ALA A 70 -13.45 15.69 14.67
C ALA A 70 -12.48 14.75 15.41
N MET A 71 -11.52 14.16 14.69
CA MET A 71 -10.51 13.30 15.31
C MET A 71 -9.51 14.07 16.17
N ASN A 72 -9.02 15.22 15.70
CA ASN A 72 -8.08 16.03 16.46
C ASN A 72 -8.72 16.69 17.69
N ASP A 73 -10.01 17.03 17.63
CA ASP A 73 -10.77 17.51 18.79
C ASP A 73 -10.97 16.39 19.83
N PHE A 74 -11.13 15.13 19.39
CA PHE A 74 -11.26 14.00 20.30
C PHE A 74 -9.94 13.65 21.01
N HIS A 75 -8.85 13.50 20.25
CA HIS A 75 -7.52 13.27 20.82
C HIS A 75 -6.38 13.60 19.85
N PRO A 76 -5.82 14.82 19.89
CA PRO A 76 -4.90 15.31 18.84
C PRO A 76 -3.58 14.54 18.81
N PHE A 77 -3.08 14.11 19.97
CA PHE A 77 -1.84 13.32 20.02
C PHE A 77 -1.98 11.93 19.38
N ILE A 78 -3.11 11.23 19.56
CA ILE A 78 -3.30 9.89 18.99
C ILE A 78 -3.52 10.01 17.49
N PHE A 79 -4.48 10.84 17.07
CA PHE A 79 -4.88 10.92 15.67
C PHE A 79 -3.86 11.65 14.80
N GLY A 80 -3.18 12.68 15.33
CA GLY A 80 -2.06 13.30 14.62
C GLY A 80 -0.90 12.33 14.39
N ASN A 81 -0.56 11.48 15.38
CA ASN A 81 0.45 10.45 15.19
C ASN A 81 -0.02 9.35 14.22
N TYR A 82 -1.28 8.92 14.32
CA TYR A 82 -1.82 7.89 13.44
C TYR A 82 -1.86 8.35 11.98
N GLN A 83 -2.27 9.59 11.71
CA GLN A 83 -2.23 10.21 10.39
C GLN A 83 -0.81 10.15 9.81
N LYS A 84 0.18 10.59 10.59
CA LYS A 84 1.59 10.57 10.18
C LYS A 84 2.07 9.15 9.89
N CYS A 85 1.76 8.18 10.75
CA CYS A 85 2.13 6.79 10.56
C CYS A 85 1.53 6.17 9.29
N LEU A 86 0.26 6.45 8.98
CA LEU A 86 -0.38 5.97 7.75
C LEU A 86 0.29 6.54 6.51
N VAL A 87 0.58 7.84 6.53
CA VAL A 87 1.30 8.53 5.46
C VAL A 87 2.69 7.92 5.26
N ASP A 88 3.45 7.69 6.34
CA ASP A 88 4.75 7.04 6.29
C ASP A 88 4.68 5.62 5.70
N VAL A 89 3.72 4.81 6.16
CA VAL A 89 3.52 3.44 5.66
C VAL A 89 3.17 3.44 4.17
N LEU A 90 2.24 4.31 3.75
CA LEU A 90 1.86 4.44 2.34
C LEU A 90 3.06 4.73 1.45
N TYR A 91 3.88 5.71 1.83
CA TYR A 91 5.06 6.08 1.04
C TYR A 91 6.13 5.00 1.04
N LEU A 92 6.37 4.36 2.18
CA LEU A 92 7.34 3.28 2.30
C LEU A 92 6.94 2.09 1.43
N GLU A 93 5.69 1.64 1.50
CA GLU A 93 5.23 0.50 0.70
C GLU A 93 5.18 0.83 -0.78
N LEU A 94 4.69 2.02 -1.17
CA LEU A 94 4.73 2.46 -2.58
C LEU A 94 6.17 2.45 -3.11
N THR A 95 7.13 3.03 -2.37
CA THR A 95 8.52 3.07 -2.83
C THR A 95 9.11 1.67 -3.05
N LYS A 96 8.76 0.70 -2.20
CA LYS A 96 9.23 -0.70 -2.35
C LYS A 96 8.74 -1.35 -3.65
N LEU A 97 7.59 -0.95 -4.17
CA LEU A 97 7.07 -1.45 -5.46
C LEU A 97 7.92 -0.98 -6.64
N PHE A 98 8.59 0.17 -6.51
CA PHE A 98 9.45 0.80 -7.53
C PHE A 98 10.94 0.58 -7.31
N ASP A 99 11.33 -0.06 -6.21
CA ASP A 99 12.75 -0.31 -5.97
C ASP A 99 13.30 -1.21 -7.09
N PRO A 100 14.46 -0.84 -7.68
CA PRO A 100 15.09 -1.66 -8.70
C PRO A 100 15.36 -3.04 -8.12
N GLN A 101 15.47 -4.03 -9.00
CA GLN A 101 15.84 -5.38 -8.60
C GLN A 101 17.17 -5.33 -7.82
N GLY A 102 17.16 -5.88 -6.60
CA GLY A 102 18.30 -5.83 -5.69
C GLY A 102 19.58 -6.33 -6.36
N LYS A 103 20.68 -5.58 -6.21
CA LYS A 103 22.01 -6.00 -6.64
C LYS A 103 22.56 -6.93 -5.56
N SER A 104 22.54 -8.24 -5.83
CA SER A 104 23.02 -9.36 -4.98
C SER A 104 22.09 -9.84 -3.86
N GLY A 105 21.89 -11.16 -3.79
CA GLY A 105 21.33 -11.89 -2.65
C GLY A 105 19.80 -11.82 -2.45
N SER A 106 19.24 -10.63 -2.29
CA SER A 106 17.80 -10.44 -1.99
C SER A 106 17.05 -9.85 -3.18
N LYS A 107 16.09 -10.60 -3.74
CA LYS A 107 15.20 -10.08 -4.79
C LYS A 107 14.11 -9.24 -4.13
N ASN A 108 14.04 -7.97 -4.48
CA ASN A 108 12.90 -7.12 -4.10
C ASN A 108 11.68 -7.56 -4.91
N LEU A 109 10.55 -7.76 -4.22
CA LEU A 109 9.26 -8.03 -4.86
C LEU A 109 8.70 -6.72 -5.41
N SER A 110 9.28 -6.24 -6.51
CA SER A 110 9.00 -4.97 -7.19
C SER A 110 8.46 -5.18 -8.60
N PHE A 111 7.95 -4.12 -9.25
CA PHE A 111 7.46 -4.20 -10.63
C PHE A 111 8.54 -4.70 -11.60
N ASP A 112 9.78 -4.23 -11.46
CA ASP A 112 10.91 -4.71 -12.27
C ASP A 112 11.10 -6.23 -12.14
N PHE A 113 10.99 -6.76 -10.91
CA PHE A 113 11.07 -8.20 -10.68
C PHE A 113 9.91 -8.95 -11.33
N MET A 114 8.68 -8.46 -11.19
CA MET A 114 7.50 -9.09 -11.80
C MET A 114 7.58 -9.08 -13.34
N ILE A 115 8.00 -7.96 -13.94
CA ILE A 115 8.19 -7.85 -15.39
C ILE A 115 9.27 -8.83 -15.88
N SER A 116 10.32 -9.08 -15.09
CA SER A 116 11.36 -10.04 -15.45
C SER A 116 10.87 -11.49 -15.57
N LYS A 117 9.70 -11.81 -15.01
CA LYS A 117 9.05 -13.13 -15.12
C LYS A 117 8.24 -13.32 -16.41
N VAL A 118 7.88 -12.22 -17.08
CA VAL A 118 7.09 -12.24 -18.32
C VAL A 118 7.98 -12.59 -19.51
N SER A 119 7.41 -13.19 -20.58
CA SER A 119 8.13 -13.44 -21.83
C SER A 119 8.75 -12.15 -22.40
N LYS A 120 9.93 -12.26 -23.02
CA LYS A 120 10.71 -11.10 -23.49
C LYS A 120 9.95 -10.20 -24.47
N GLU A 121 9.05 -10.77 -25.26
CA GLU A 121 8.27 -10.06 -26.27
C GLU A 121 7.32 -9.01 -25.66
N HIS A 122 6.84 -9.22 -24.43
CA HIS A 122 5.93 -8.31 -23.73
C HIS A 122 6.67 -7.37 -22.75
N GLN A 123 7.93 -7.66 -22.41
CA GLN A 123 8.67 -6.85 -21.43
C GLN A 123 8.89 -5.40 -21.88
N THR A 124 9.03 -5.15 -23.18
CA THR A 124 9.22 -3.78 -23.71
C THR A 124 8.01 -2.89 -23.41
N GLU A 125 6.79 -3.38 -23.65
CA GLU A 125 5.55 -2.65 -23.34
C GLU A 125 5.44 -2.40 -21.83
N LEU A 126 5.64 -3.44 -21.02
CA LEU A 126 5.53 -3.34 -19.56
C LEU A 126 6.56 -2.37 -18.96
N ARG A 127 7.76 -2.30 -19.55
CA ARG A 127 8.80 -1.34 -19.12
C ARG A 127 8.45 0.10 -19.50
N ALA A 128 7.79 0.31 -20.64
CA ALA A 128 7.27 1.63 -21.00
C ALA A 128 6.18 2.07 -20.01
N ASP A 129 5.24 1.17 -19.66
CA ASP A 129 4.22 1.44 -18.65
C ASP A 129 4.84 1.73 -17.27
N LEU A 130 5.85 0.96 -16.86
CA LEU A 130 6.59 1.20 -15.62
C LEU A 130 7.33 2.54 -15.65
N GLN A 131 7.88 2.94 -16.80
CA GLN A 131 8.55 4.23 -16.95
C GLN A 131 7.58 5.40 -16.79
N GLU A 132 6.39 5.35 -17.41
CA GLU A 132 5.36 6.38 -17.22
C GLU A 132 4.88 6.44 -15.76
N LEU A 133 4.67 5.27 -15.13
CA LEU A 133 4.36 5.20 -13.71
C LEU A 133 5.47 5.77 -12.83
N GLY A 134 6.73 5.54 -13.22
CA GLY A 134 7.92 6.11 -12.57
C GLY A 134 7.97 7.64 -12.61
N LYS A 135 7.48 8.27 -13.70
CA LYS A 135 7.37 9.74 -13.77
C LYS A 135 6.39 10.27 -12.73
N LEU A 136 5.21 9.65 -12.60
CA LEU A 136 4.22 10.01 -11.58
C LEU A 136 4.79 9.86 -10.17
N PHE A 137 5.58 8.80 -9.94
CA PHE A 137 6.25 8.55 -8.67
C PHE A 137 7.32 9.62 -8.33
N GLU A 138 8.11 10.04 -9.31
CA GLU A 138 9.14 11.09 -9.12
C GLU A 138 8.50 12.48 -8.94
N GLU A 139 7.44 12.81 -9.67
CA GLU A 139 6.65 14.05 -9.49
C GLU A 139 6.02 14.18 -8.10
N ALA A 140 5.71 13.04 -7.48
CA ALA A 140 5.21 12.95 -6.11
C ALA A 140 6.33 13.17 -5.05
N ASN A 141 7.61 13.24 -5.46
CA ASN A 141 8.78 13.46 -4.60
C ASN A 141 8.97 12.40 -3.49
N LEU A 142 8.45 11.19 -3.73
CA LEU A 142 8.37 10.10 -2.74
C LEU A 142 9.74 9.54 -2.34
N LYS A 143 10.66 9.49 -3.31
CA LYS A 143 12.02 9.01 -3.10
C LYS A 143 12.82 9.86 -2.11
N LYS A 144 12.68 11.19 -2.19
CA LYS A 144 13.33 12.12 -1.24
C LYS A 144 12.70 12.00 0.15
N TYR A 145 11.38 11.80 0.21
CA TYR A 145 10.69 11.55 1.48
C TYR A 145 11.22 10.28 2.16
N ARG A 146 11.28 9.14 1.46
CA ARG A 146 11.86 7.90 2.00
C ARG A 146 13.28 8.12 2.50
N ASN A 147 14.16 8.69 1.67
CA ASN A 147 15.56 8.87 2.03
C ASN A 147 15.71 9.74 3.29
N LYS A 148 14.83 10.72 3.49
CA LYS A 148 14.80 11.52 4.71
C LYS A 148 14.20 10.77 5.90
N LEU A 149 13.10 10.03 5.72
CA LEU A 149 12.51 9.22 6.79
C LEU A 149 13.51 8.18 7.31
N LEU A 150 14.29 7.56 6.41
CA LEU A 150 15.38 6.65 6.77
C LEU A 150 16.59 7.40 7.36
N ALA A 151 16.94 8.58 6.82
CA ALA A 151 18.01 9.43 7.36
C ALA A 151 17.64 10.12 8.68
N HIS A 152 16.37 10.11 9.11
CA HIS A 152 15.96 10.65 10.40
C HIS A 152 16.41 9.79 11.59
N ASN A 153 16.93 8.59 11.34
CA ASN A 153 17.70 7.82 12.31
C ASN A 153 19.17 8.22 12.38
N ASP A 154 19.61 9.18 11.55
CA ASP A 154 20.95 9.76 11.57
C ASP A 154 20.95 11.06 12.41
N VAL A 155 21.79 11.10 13.45
CA VAL A 155 21.81 12.13 14.51
C VAL A 155 21.95 13.55 13.94
N ASN A 156 22.59 13.69 12.78
CA ASN A 156 22.82 14.99 12.13
C ASN A 156 21.58 15.53 11.41
N ALA A 157 20.67 14.67 10.93
CA ALA A 157 19.43 15.09 10.26
C ALA A 157 18.39 15.64 11.26
N LEU A 158 18.46 15.20 12.52
CA LEU A 158 17.57 15.66 13.60
C LEU A 158 17.88 17.08 14.09
N ARG A 159 19.11 17.58 13.86
CA ARG A 159 19.55 18.92 14.32
C ARG A 159 19.34 20.04 13.29
N GLY A 160 19.03 19.73 12.03
CA GLY A 160 19.03 20.70 10.92
C GLY A 160 17.76 20.70 10.05
N SER A 161 16.59 20.48 10.64
CA SER A 161 15.36 20.14 9.92
C SER A 161 14.84 21.21 8.95
N LYS A 162 15.26 21.15 7.68
CA LYS A 162 14.45 21.65 6.55
C LYS A 162 13.23 20.74 6.41
N VAL A 163 12.03 21.26 6.60
CA VAL A 163 10.77 20.55 6.28
C VAL A 163 10.80 20.18 4.80
N ILE A 164 10.60 18.89 4.46
CA ILE A 164 10.38 18.52 3.07
C ILE A 164 8.89 18.74 2.85
N GLU A 165 8.55 19.65 1.95
CA GLU A 165 7.19 19.73 1.45
C GLU A 165 6.89 18.48 0.64
N LEU A 166 6.02 17.64 1.18
CA LEU A 166 5.33 16.64 0.41
C LEU A 166 4.41 17.37 -0.58
N ARG A 167 4.58 17.09 -1.87
CA ARG A 167 3.72 17.61 -2.95
C ARG A 167 2.74 16.55 -3.45
N VAL A 168 2.34 15.67 -2.55
CA VAL A 168 1.37 14.61 -2.81
C VAL A 168 0.01 15.04 -2.31
N THR A 169 -0.94 14.99 -3.22
CA THR A 169 -2.37 15.07 -2.91
C THR A 169 -2.94 13.66 -2.94
N THR A 170 -4.08 13.46 -2.27
CA THR A 170 -4.84 12.21 -2.35
C THR A 170 -5.11 11.79 -3.79
N LEU A 171 -5.45 12.74 -4.67
CA LEU A 171 -5.63 12.50 -6.11
C LEU A 171 -4.38 11.90 -6.77
N LYS A 172 -3.18 12.41 -6.46
CA LYS A 172 -1.93 11.86 -7.02
C LYS A 172 -1.66 10.43 -6.54
N LEU A 173 -1.93 10.14 -5.26
CA LEU A 173 -1.81 8.79 -4.72
C LEU A 173 -2.82 7.84 -5.36
N GLU A 174 -4.06 8.29 -5.55
CA GLU A 174 -5.09 7.52 -6.23
C GLU A 174 -4.67 7.16 -7.65
N MET A 175 -4.19 8.15 -8.42
CA MET A 175 -3.69 7.95 -9.78
C MET A 175 -2.54 6.94 -9.81
N LEU A 176 -1.59 7.07 -8.88
CA LEU A 176 -0.43 6.20 -8.79
C LEU A 176 -0.83 4.75 -8.46
N LEU A 177 -1.76 4.55 -7.53
CA LEU A 177 -2.32 3.23 -7.21
C LEU A 177 -3.12 2.64 -8.37
N SER A 178 -3.95 3.46 -9.01
CA SER A 178 -4.75 3.07 -10.17
C SER A 178 -3.86 2.57 -11.32
N SER A 179 -2.78 3.29 -11.61
CA SER A 179 -1.82 2.91 -12.64
C SER A 179 -0.97 1.71 -12.24
N SER A 180 -0.65 1.57 -10.94
CA SER A 180 0.01 0.39 -10.38
C SER A 180 -0.84 -0.88 -10.57
N TRP A 181 -2.15 -0.80 -10.30
CA TRP A 181 -3.09 -1.90 -10.55
C TRP A 181 -3.23 -2.23 -12.03
N SER A 182 -3.25 -1.22 -12.89
CA SER A 182 -3.31 -1.42 -14.35
C SER A 182 -2.07 -2.16 -14.86
N LEU A 183 -0.87 -1.75 -14.42
CA LEU A 183 0.38 -2.43 -14.79
C LEU A 183 0.39 -3.86 -14.26
N PHE A 184 0.00 -4.07 -13.01
CA PHE A 184 -0.04 -5.42 -12.44
C PHE A 184 -1.05 -6.33 -13.14
N GLY A 185 -2.22 -5.82 -13.52
CA GLY A 185 -3.22 -6.57 -14.28
C GLY A 185 -2.74 -6.98 -15.67
N LYS A 186 -1.94 -6.15 -16.34
CA LYS A 186 -1.24 -6.54 -17.58
C LYS A 186 -0.20 -7.64 -17.34
N ILE A 187 0.56 -7.56 -16.24
CA ILE A 187 1.53 -8.60 -15.87
C ILE A 187 0.82 -9.94 -15.65
N GLU A 188 -0.26 -9.98 -14.86
CA GLU A 188 -1.02 -11.23 -14.65
C GLU A 188 -1.57 -11.80 -15.96
N TYR A 189 -2.05 -10.94 -16.87
CA TYR A 189 -2.48 -11.35 -18.21
C TYR A 189 -1.35 -12.00 -19.03
N TYR A 190 -0.18 -11.35 -19.14
CA TYR A 190 0.95 -11.92 -19.91
C TYR A 190 1.60 -13.13 -19.24
N LEU A 191 1.37 -13.35 -17.95
CA LEU A 191 1.73 -14.59 -17.25
C LEU A 191 0.70 -15.72 -17.47
N GLY A 192 -0.40 -15.46 -18.17
CA GLY A 192 -1.48 -16.42 -18.40
C GLY A 192 -2.36 -16.68 -17.18
N ILE A 193 -2.34 -15.79 -16.18
CA ILE A 193 -3.10 -15.94 -14.93
C ILE A 193 -4.53 -15.42 -15.08
N THR A 194 -4.73 -14.40 -15.92
CA THR A 194 -6.04 -13.86 -16.25
C THR A 194 -6.27 -13.88 -17.76
N ASP A 195 -7.53 -14.01 -18.17
CA ASP A 195 -7.89 -14.08 -19.60
C ASP A 195 -7.83 -12.71 -20.31
N ARG A 196 -7.71 -11.62 -19.54
CA ARG A 196 -7.62 -10.26 -20.04
C ARG A 196 -6.87 -9.35 -19.06
N PRO A 197 -6.27 -8.24 -19.54
CA PRO A 197 -5.84 -7.16 -18.67
C PRO A 197 -7.01 -6.61 -17.87
N TYR A 198 -6.75 -6.18 -16.63
CA TYR A 198 -7.75 -5.57 -15.77
C TYR A 198 -7.15 -4.44 -14.95
N LYS A 199 -8.04 -3.67 -14.34
CA LYS A 199 -7.70 -2.64 -13.36
C LYS A 199 -8.64 -2.80 -12.17
N THR A 200 -8.07 -2.93 -10.98
CA THR A 200 -8.83 -2.92 -9.72
C THR A 200 -8.98 -1.49 -9.22
N SER A 201 -10.02 -1.24 -8.43
CA SER A 201 -10.19 -0.01 -7.67
C SER A 201 -8.97 0.30 -6.78
N SER A 202 -8.58 1.57 -6.69
CA SER A 202 -7.59 2.02 -5.71
C SER A 202 -8.11 1.89 -4.27
N TYR A 203 -9.43 1.86 -4.09
CA TYR A 203 -10.15 1.74 -2.83
C TYR A 203 -10.57 0.30 -2.53
N ILE A 204 -10.45 -0.11 -1.26
CA ILE A 204 -10.86 -1.42 -0.74
C ILE A 204 -12.06 -1.26 0.17
N ARG A 205 -13.08 -2.10 -0.02
CA ARG A 205 -14.23 -2.13 0.91
C ARG A 205 -13.77 -2.64 2.28
N LEU A 206 -13.97 -1.82 3.31
CA LEU A 206 -13.66 -2.21 4.68
C LEU A 206 -14.59 -3.34 5.14
N PRO A 207 -14.08 -4.36 5.86
CA PRO A 207 -14.82 -5.58 6.18
C PRO A 207 -15.93 -5.38 7.23
N THR A 208 -15.98 -4.23 7.88
CA THR A 208 -16.85 -3.98 9.03
C THR A 208 -18.27 -3.55 8.66
N GLY A 209 -18.54 -3.20 7.40
CA GLY A 209 -19.85 -2.73 6.94
C GLY A 209 -20.24 -1.32 7.44
N SER A 210 -19.73 -0.90 8.60
CA SER A 210 -19.76 0.48 9.06
C SER A 210 -18.82 1.35 8.23
N SER A 211 -19.36 2.40 7.62
CA SER A 211 -18.54 3.42 6.94
C SER A 211 -17.75 4.22 7.97
N VAL A 212 -16.64 4.82 7.55
CA VAL A 212 -15.94 5.79 8.40
C VAL A 212 -16.82 6.98 8.76
N GLU A 213 -17.81 7.34 7.94
CA GLU A 213 -18.80 8.35 8.30
C GLU A 213 -19.58 7.96 9.57
N GLU A 214 -19.94 6.68 9.74
CA GLU A 214 -20.55 6.20 10.98
C GLU A 214 -19.60 6.30 12.18
N PHE A 215 -18.31 6.02 11.96
CA PHE A 215 -17.27 6.15 12.99
C PHE A 215 -17.07 7.61 13.41
N VAL A 216 -16.88 8.50 12.43
CA VAL A 216 -16.73 9.96 12.64
C VAL A 216 -17.98 10.52 13.32
N SER A 217 -19.17 10.12 12.89
CA SER A 217 -20.43 10.53 13.53
C SER A 217 -20.53 10.09 14.99
N LYS A 218 -20.03 8.89 15.33
CA LYS A 218 -19.98 8.41 16.73
C LYS A 218 -18.97 9.19 17.56
N ILE A 219 -17.86 9.65 16.97
CA ILE A 219 -16.88 10.51 17.63
C ILE A 219 -17.51 11.89 17.89
N ILE A 220 -18.06 12.53 16.86
CA ILE A 220 -18.69 13.86 16.95
C ILE A 220 -19.77 13.90 18.04
N LYS A 221 -20.59 12.84 18.16
CA LYS A 221 -21.63 12.76 19.20
C LYS A 221 -21.10 12.64 20.64
N ARG A 222 -19.81 12.38 20.82
CA ARG A 222 -19.15 12.19 22.13
C ARG A 222 -18.27 13.37 22.55
N THR A 223 -18.00 14.30 21.63
CA THR A 223 -17.27 15.55 21.86
C THR A 223 -18.25 16.68 22.12
#